data_AF-X1T0C7-F1
#
_entry.id   AF-X1T0C7-F1
#
_cell.length_a   1.000
_cell.length_b   1.000
_cell.length_c   1.000
_cell.angle_alpha   90.00
_cell.angle_beta   90.00
_cell.angle_gamma   90.00
#
_symmetry.space_group_name_H-M   'P 1'
#
loop_
_entity.id
_entity.type
_entity.pdbx_description
1 polymer ?
#
loop_
_entity_poly.entity_id
_entity_poly.type
_entity_poly.pdbx_seq_one_letter_code
_entity_poly.pdbx_strand_id
1 'polypeptide(L)'
;MYYWYLREQSATVTATGVQVVAVTNVACHLWLRWSTEKTGKHMDAVVRRGMVTREVPRFCVVSYNDVEQDEEGNTITHTFQVTPWPYCETRWYYLWGTMYGEATPSVSPIFKYHREQPPGPIPTSDWQDTWDNLNHPCQYWNAGSQTFTPDHDYNAVAIELVQSQYPKRKGPFVVKLQELAADGCWTANTLRSVNGNSLDLPEWLSEDWHLYEFAAVPLLNGVTYRITAHTTPGWWY
;
A
#
# COMPACT_ATOMS: atom_id res chain seq x y z
N MET A 1 20.96 -3.23 -36.87
CA MET A 1 19.88 -3.58 -35.93
C MET A 1 19.38 -2.28 -35.35
N TYR A 2 18.14 -1.91 -35.66
CA TYR A 2 17.52 -0.72 -35.09
C TYR A 2 17.02 -1.05 -33.69
N TYR A 3 17.18 -0.12 -32.76
CA TYR A 3 16.69 -0.26 -31.40
C TYR A 3 15.83 0.96 -31.08
N TRP A 4 14.72 0.70 -30.39
CA TRP A 4 13.96 1.72 -29.70
C TRP A 4 14.21 1.58 -28.20
N TYR A 5 14.13 2.68 -27.48
CA TYR A 5 14.16 2.72 -26.03
C TYR A 5 13.08 3.66 -25.51
N LEU A 6 12.58 3.32 -24.33
CA LEU A 6 11.59 4.11 -23.61
C LEU A 6 12.27 5.36 -23.04
N ARG A 7 11.73 6.53 -23.33
CA ARG A 7 12.15 7.81 -22.77
C ARG A 7 11.33 8.18 -21.54
N GLU A 8 10.02 7.98 -21.66
CA GLU A 8 9.06 8.36 -20.62
C GLU A 8 7.95 7.31 -20.56
N GLN A 9 7.42 7.14 -19.35
CA GLN A 9 6.30 6.27 -19.07
C GLN A 9 5.45 6.91 -17.98
N SER A 10 4.14 6.96 -18.18
CA SER A 10 3.18 7.35 -17.16
C SER A 10 2.00 6.37 -17.16
N ALA A 11 1.34 6.27 -16.01
CA ALA A 11 0.13 5.50 -15.84
C ALA A 11 -0.88 6.33 -15.05
N THR A 12 -2.09 6.42 -15.55
CA THR A 12 -3.18 7.19 -14.94
C THR A 12 -4.38 6.29 -14.74
N VAL A 13 -4.93 6.28 -13.53
CA VAL A 13 -6.17 5.55 -13.24
C VAL A 13 -7.33 6.28 -13.89
N THR A 14 -8.13 5.54 -14.64
CA THR A 14 -9.37 6.03 -15.25
C THR A 14 -10.56 5.29 -14.64
N ALA A 15 -11.78 5.81 -14.83
CA ALA A 15 -12.99 5.13 -14.37
C ALA A 15 -13.15 3.71 -14.97
N THR A 16 -12.55 3.49 -16.14
CA THR A 16 -12.60 2.26 -16.92
C THR A 16 -11.30 1.46 -16.90
N GLY A 17 -10.36 1.76 -15.99
CA GLY A 17 -9.15 0.97 -15.84
C GLY A 17 -7.89 1.80 -15.62
N VAL A 18 -6.84 1.51 -16.39
CA VAL A 18 -5.58 2.25 -16.33
C VAL A 18 -5.16 2.62 -17.75
N GLN A 19 -4.95 3.91 -17.97
CA GLN A 19 -4.32 4.41 -19.19
C GLN A 19 -2.81 4.43 -18.99
N VAL A 20 -2.07 3.74 -19.85
CA VAL A 20 -0.61 3.79 -19.86
C VAL A 20 -0.16 4.58 -21.08
N VAL A 21 0.72 5.54 -20.88
CA VAL A 21 1.35 6.30 -21.96
C VAL A 21 2.84 6.04 -21.94
N ALA A 22 3.39 5.70 -23.10
CA ALA A 22 4.81 5.46 -23.32
C ALA A 22 5.32 6.38 -24.43
N VAL A 23 6.54 6.91 -24.26
CA VAL A 23 7.21 7.73 -25.28
C VAL A 23 8.54 7.09 -25.64
N THR A 24 8.77 6.87 -26.92
CA THR A 24 10.00 6.24 -27.45
C THR A 24 10.92 7.26 -28.11
N ASN A 25 12.16 6.87 -28.40
CA ASN A 25 13.13 7.72 -29.09
C ASN A 25 13.03 7.70 -30.62
N VAL A 26 12.33 6.71 -31.18
CA VAL A 26 12.12 6.50 -32.62
C VAL A 26 10.73 5.94 -32.83
N ALA A 27 10.11 6.23 -33.98
CA ALA A 27 8.79 5.70 -34.28
C ALA A 27 8.81 4.18 -34.40
N CYS A 28 7.95 3.50 -33.65
CA CYS A 28 7.78 2.04 -33.66
C CYS A 28 6.32 1.68 -33.38
N HIS A 29 5.96 0.41 -33.51
CA HIS A 29 4.67 -0.09 -33.08
C HIS A 29 4.87 -0.92 -31.82
N LEU A 30 4.11 -0.63 -30.76
CA LEU A 30 4.26 -1.23 -29.45
C LEU A 30 3.01 -1.99 -29.01
N TRP A 31 3.25 -3.04 -28.24
CA TRP A 31 2.27 -3.77 -27.45
C TRP A 31 2.70 -3.69 -25.98
N LEU A 32 1.73 -3.38 -25.12
CA LEU A 32 1.88 -3.46 -23.69
C LEU A 32 1.55 -4.88 -23.23
N ARG A 33 2.59 -5.64 -22.89
CA ARG A 33 2.44 -6.99 -22.36
C ARG A 33 2.31 -6.97 -20.86
N TRP A 34 1.36 -7.75 -20.34
CA TRP A 34 1.18 -7.89 -18.91
C TRP A 34 0.97 -9.32 -18.44
N SER A 35 1.39 -9.59 -17.19
CA SER A 35 1.24 -10.86 -16.51
C SER A 35 0.85 -10.64 -15.04
N THR A 36 0.12 -11.59 -14.45
CA THR A 36 -0.12 -11.64 -13.00
C THR A 36 1.10 -12.15 -12.23
N GLU A 37 1.99 -12.86 -12.91
CA GLU A 37 3.22 -13.37 -12.33
C GLU A 37 4.40 -12.42 -12.58
N LYS A 38 5.38 -12.44 -11.67
CA LYS A 38 6.57 -11.61 -11.81
C LYS A 38 7.36 -12.02 -13.05
N THR A 39 7.50 -11.09 -13.98
CA THR A 39 8.32 -11.28 -15.17
C THR A 39 9.81 -11.20 -14.84
N GLY A 40 10.60 -12.16 -15.35
CA GLY A 40 12.05 -12.14 -15.26
C GLY A 40 12.69 -11.42 -16.45
N LYS A 41 13.78 -10.69 -16.23
CA LYS A 41 14.64 -10.13 -17.28
C LYS A 41 16.02 -10.76 -17.18
N HIS A 42 16.44 -11.45 -18.23
CA HIS A 42 17.73 -12.13 -18.34
C HIS A 42 18.53 -11.49 -19.47
N MET A 43 19.86 -11.49 -19.39
CA MET A 43 20.71 -11.05 -20.49
C MET A 43 21.31 -12.27 -21.17
N ASP A 44 20.99 -12.46 -22.45
CA ASP A 44 21.59 -13.51 -23.26
C ASP A 44 22.99 -13.11 -23.72
N ALA A 45 23.87 -14.10 -23.78
CA ALA A 45 25.23 -13.95 -24.25
C ALA A 45 25.28 -14.02 -25.78
N VAL A 46 25.86 -13.00 -26.41
CA VAL A 46 26.07 -12.94 -27.86
C VAL A 46 27.57 -12.95 -28.12
N VAL A 47 28.03 -13.78 -29.07
CA VAL A 47 29.42 -13.78 -29.49
C VAL A 47 29.59 -12.81 -30.66
N ARG A 48 30.37 -11.75 -30.46
CA ARG A 48 30.72 -10.78 -31.50
C ARG A 48 32.23 -10.73 -31.65
N ARG A 49 32.72 -11.05 -32.86
CA ARG A 49 34.15 -11.07 -33.21
C ARG A 49 35.00 -11.89 -32.22
N GLY A 50 34.47 -13.02 -31.77
CA GLY A 50 35.14 -13.90 -30.80
C GLY A 50 35.05 -13.47 -29.34
N MET A 51 34.42 -12.33 -29.03
CA MET A 51 34.17 -11.89 -27.65
C MET A 51 32.71 -12.14 -27.28
N VAL A 52 32.47 -12.70 -26.08
CA VAL A 52 31.13 -12.94 -25.56
C VAL A 52 30.65 -11.69 -24.81
N THR A 53 29.58 -11.07 -25.27
CA THR A 53 28.95 -9.87 -24.69
C THR A 53 27.51 -10.16 -24.28
N ARG A 54 27.09 -9.79 -23.07
CA ARG A 54 25.71 -9.96 -22.58
C ARG A 54 24.84 -8.75 -22.94
N GLU A 55 24.44 -8.67 -24.20
CA GLU A 55 23.82 -7.46 -24.77
C GLU A 55 22.33 -7.58 -25.06
N VAL A 56 21.77 -8.78 -25.14
CA VAL A 56 20.39 -8.97 -25.60
C VAL A 56 19.50 -9.32 -24.41
N PRO A 57 18.59 -8.42 -23.98
CA PRO A 57 17.63 -8.74 -22.94
C PRO A 57 16.60 -9.74 -23.46
N ARG A 58 16.37 -10.79 -22.69
CA ARG A 58 15.29 -11.75 -22.85
C ARG A 58 14.34 -11.63 -21.67
N PHE A 59 13.04 -11.50 -21.97
CA PHE A 59 12.00 -11.53 -20.95
C PHE A 59 11.47 -12.97 -20.80
N CYS A 60 11.51 -13.49 -19.59
CA CYS A 60 10.97 -14.79 -19.23
C CYS A 60 9.60 -14.57 -18.60
N VAL A 61 8.56 -14.88 -19.37
CA VAL A 61 7.17 -14.72 -18.95
C VAL A 61 6.47 -16.06 -19.07
N VAL A 62 5.75 -16.47 -18.02
CA VAL A 62 5.02 -17.75 -17.98
C VAL A 62 3.74 -17.66 -18.81
N SER A 63 2.99 -16.59 -18.63
CA SER A 63 1.79 -16.26 -19.39
C SER A 63 1.67 -14.74 -19.51
N TYR A 64 1.22 -14.26 -20.68
CA TYR A 64 1.03 -12.83 -20.90
C TYR A 64 -0.23 -12.57 -21.71
N ASN A 65 -0.73 -11.35 -21.56
CA ASN A 65 -1.73 -10.76 -22.41
C ASN A 65 -1.13 -9.55 -23.11
N ASP A 66 -1.52 -9.33 -24.36
CA ASP A 66 -1.11 -8.18 -25.17
C ASP A 66 -2.22 -7.14 -25.15
N VAL A 67 -1.83 -5.88 -24.97
CA VAL A 67 -2.66 -4.70 -25.27
C VAL A 67 -1.95 -3.93 -26.38
N GLU A 68 -2.55 -3.88 -27.56
CA GLU A 68 -2.03 -3.10 -28.67
C GLU A 68 -2.15 -1.60 -28.39
N GLN A 69 -1.23 -0.80 -28.96
CA GLN A 69 -1.34 0.66 -28.89
C GLN A 69 -2.61 1.16 -29.58
N ASP A 70 -3.17 2.26 -29.09
CA ASP A 70 -4.37 2.88 -29.67
C ASP A 70 -4.06 3.57 -31.02
N GLU A 71 -2.81 4.00 -31.23
CA GLU A 71 -2.39 4.71 -32.44
C GLU A 71 -2.13 3.77 -33.63
N GLU A 72 -2.53 4.20 -34.83
CA GLU A 72 -2.28 3.44 -36.05
C GLU A 72 -0.80 3.51 -36.49
N GLY A 73 -0.21 2.35 -36.80
CA GLY A 73 1.14 2.26 -37.38
C GLY A 73 2.26 2.55 -36.39
N ASN A 74 3.39 3.06 -36.90
CA ASN A 74 4.57 3.36 -36.07
C ASN A 74 4.49 4.81 -35.54
N THR A 75 4.49 4.98 -34.22
CA THR A 75 4.40 6.28 -33.55
C THR A 75 5.52 6.48 -32.53
N ILE A 76 5.69 7.72 -32.05
CA ILE A 76 6.62 8.08 -30.97
C ILE A 76 5.94 8.02 -29.60
N THR A 77 4.66 8.36 -29.57
CA THR A 77 3.81 8.31 -28.37
C THR A 77 2.82 7.19 -28.55
N HIS A 78 2.71 6.35 -27.52
CA HIS A 78 1.88 5.16 -27.53
C HIS A 78 0.95 5.19 -26.33
N THR A 79 -0.34 5.02 -26.59
CA THR A 79 -1.39 4.97 -25.58
C THR A 79 -1.95 3.57 -25.50
N PHE A 80 -2.18 3.08 -24.27
CA PHE A 80 -2.78 1.78 -24.03
C PHE A 80 -3.93 1.90 -23.04
N GLN A 81 -5.11 1.39 -23.41
CA GLN A 81 -6.24 1.25 -22.48
C GLN A 81 -6.25 -0.15 -21.85
N VAL A 82 -5.83 -0.24 -20.60
CA VAL A 82 -5.88 -1.49 -19.83
C VAL A 82 -7.20 -1.57 -19.11
N THR A 83 -7.99 -2.61 -19.40
CA THR A 83 -9.27 -2.87 -18.72
C THR A 83 -9.09 -3.02 -17.20
N PRO A 84 -10.08 -2.66 -16.38
CA PRO A 84 -9.96 -2.80 -14.93
C PRO A 84 -9.82 -4.26 -14.54
N TRP A 85 -9.09 -4.51 -13.46
CA TRP A 85 -8.89 -5.85 -12.90
C TRP A 85 -9.25 -5.87 -11.42
N PRO A 86 -9.32 -7.04 -10.75
CA PRO A 86 -9.69 -7.09 -9.33
C PRO A 86 -8.87 -6.13 -8.45
N TYR A 87 -9.51 -5.58 -7.42
CA TYR A 87 -8.79 -4.78 -6.42
C TYR A 87 -7.74 -5.63 -5.72
N CYS A 88 -6.65 -4.99 -5.34
CA CYS A 88 -5.50 -5.58 -4.68
C CYS A 88 -4.71 -6.61 -5.52
N GLU A 89 -5.01 -6.74 -6.83
CA GLU A 89 -4.21 -7.55 -7.74
C GLU A 89 -3.08 -6.69 -8.36
N THR A 90 -1.87 -7.27 -8.39
CA THR A 90 -0.69 -6.65 -8.98
C THR A 90 -0.42 -7.26 -10.35
N ARG A 91 -0.25 -6.41 -11.36
CA ARG A 91 0.15 -6.83 -12.71
C ARG A 91 1.54 -6.30 -13.04
N TRP A 92 2.34 -7.14 -13.70
CA TRP A 92 3.66 -6.82 -14.19
C TRP A 92 3.59 -6.54 -15.68
N TYR A 93 4.23 -5.47 -16.10
CA TYR A 93 4.15 -4.94 -17.45
C TYR A 93 5.53 -4.80 -18.08
N TYR A 94 5.60 -5.03 -19.37
CA TYR A 94 6.73 -4.65 -20.20
C TYR A 94 6.24 -4.32 -21.61
N LEU A 95 7.01 -3.52 -22.34
CA LEU A 95 6.67 -3.19 -23.72
C LEU A 95 7.33 -4.21 -24.64
N TRP A 96 6.65 -4.61 -25.70
CA TRP A 96 7.19 -5.36 -26.83
C TRP A 96 6.89 -4.56 -28.10
N GLY A 97 7.73 -4.64 -29.12
CA GLY A 97 7.53 -3.78 -30.29
C GLY A 97 8.11 -4.29 -31.58
N THR A 98 7.65 -3.70 -32.67
CA THR A 98 8.19 -3.91 -34.00
C THR A 98 8.62 -2.58 -34.62
N MET A 99 9.60 -2.65 -35.51
CA MET A 99 10.02 -1.53 -36.36
C MET A 99 10.01 -2.02 -37.80
N TYR A 100 9.31 -1.30 -38.69
CA TYR A 100 9.19 -1.68 -40.10
C TYR A 100 8.71 -3.14 -40.31
N GLY A 101 7.85 -3.65 -39.44
CA GLY A 101 7.34 -5.02 -39.49
C GLY A 101 8.26 -6.08 -38.89
N GLU A 102 9.47 -5.72 -38.44
CA GLU A 102 10.39 -6.65 -37.78
C GLU A 102 10.30 -6.56 -36.26
N ALA A 103 10.18 -7.72 -35.61
CA ALA A 103 10.20 -7.84 -34.17
C ALA A 103 11.51 -7.28 -33.61
N THR A 104 11.39 -6.24 -32.76
CA THR A 104 12.54 -5.57 -32.16
C THR A 104 12.49 -5.81 -30.65
N PRO A 105 13.49 -6.49 -30.06
CA PRO A 105 13.48 -6.80 -28.64
C PRO A 105 13.46 -5.52 -27.82
N SER A 106 12.54 -5.47 -26.86
CA SER A 106 12.42 -4.34 -25.95
C SER A 106 13.61 -4.23 -25.03
N VAL A 107 14.08 -3.00 -24.82
CA VAL A 107 15.04 -2.68 -23.76
C VAL A 107 14.37 -2.03 -22.54
N SER A 108 13.04 -1.91 -22.54
CA SER A 108 12.29 -1.22 -21.50
C SER A 108 12.51 -1.85 -20.11
N PRO A 109 12.34 -1.06 -19.03
CA PRO A 109 12.18 -1.63 -17.71
C PRO A 109 10.90 -2.48 -17.65
N ILE A 110 10.89 -3.45 -16.73
CA ILE A 110 9.66 -4.08 -16.26
C ILE A 110 9.12 -3.17 -15.17
N PHE A 111 7.85 -2.81 -15.27
CA PHE A 111 7.15 -2.04 -14.23
C PHE A 111 5.97 -2.84 -13.71
N LYS A 112 5.44 -2.46 -12.56
CA LYS A 112 4.27 -3.11 -11.96
C LYS A 112 3.23 -2.06 -11.59
N TYR A 113 1.97 -2.44 -11.69
CA TYR A 113 0.86 -1.64 -11.21
C TYR A 113 0.00 -2.47 -10.27
N HIS A 114 -0.25 -1.94 -9.09
CA HIS A 114 -1.17 -2.51 -8.11
C HIS A 114 -2.47 -1.71 -8.17
N ARG A 115 -3.60 -2.39 -8.37
CA ARG A 115 -4.89 -1.70 -8.33
C ARG A 115 -5.31 -1.53 -6.89
N GLU A 116 -5.04 -0.35 -6.34
CA GLU A 116 -5.46 0.02 -5.00
C GLU A 116 -6.98 -0.06 -4.86
N GLN A 117 -7.43 -0.64 -3.74
CA GLN A 117 -8.83 -0.51 -3.35
C GLN A 117 -9.08 0.96 -2.99
N PRO A 118 -10.17 1.58 -3.48
CA PRO A 118 -10.53 2.91 -3.03
C PRO A 118 -10.63 2.90 -1.50
N PRO A 119 -10.18 3.97 -0.81
CA PRO A 119 -10.27 4.05 0.63
C PRO A 119 -11.71 3.77 1.03
N GLY A 120 -11.88 2.75 1.87
CA GLY A 120 -13.20 2.43 2.43
C GLY A 120 -13.74 3.63 3.20
N PRO A 121 -15.04 3.64 3.53
CA PRO A 121 -15.55 4.59 4.51
C PRO A 121 -14.67 4.50 5.75
N ILE A 122 -14.25 5.66 6.29
CA ILE A 122 -13.47 5.71 7.53
C ILE A 122 -14.28 4.93 8.57
N PRO A 123 -13.78 3.80 9.07
CA PRO A 123 -14.54 2.99 10.01
C PRO A 123 -14.80 3.84 11.25
N THR A 124 -16.07 3.90 11.65
CA THR A 124 -16.48 4.55 12.88
C THR A 124 -16.00 3.74 14.08
N SER A 125 -15.98 4.34 15.27
CA SER A 125 -15.70 3.65 16.53
C SER A 125 -16.51 2.35 16.67
N ASP A 126 -17.77 2.38 16.23
CA ASP A 126 -18.72 1.28 16.36
C ASP A 126 -18.33 0.09 15.46
N TRP A 127 -17.71 0.37 14.31
CA TRP A 127 -17.25 -0.66 13.38
C TRP A 127 -16.03 -1.40 13.94
N GLN A 128 -15.14 -0.66 14.61
CA GLN A 128 -14.02 -1.23 15.36
C GLN A 128 -14.52 -2.10 16.52
N ASP A 129 -15.45 -1.61 17.33
CA ASP A 129 -15.98 -2.35 18.48
C ASP A 129 -16.65 -3.66 18.04
N THR A 130 -17.36 -3.63 16.91
CA THR A 130 -17.94 -4.84 16.31
C THR A 130 -16.87 -5.83 15.88
N TRP A 131 -15.80 -5.36 15.21
CA TRP A 131 -14.69 -6.21 14.75
C TRP A 131 -13.90 -6.81 15.92
N ASP A 132 -13.69 -6.04 16.99
CA ASP A 132 -13.00 -6.46 18.21
C ASP A 132 -13.79 -7.56 18.95
N ASN A 133 -15.12 -7.42 19.03
CA ASN A 133 -16.01 -8.40 19.65
C ASN A 133 -16.15 -9.72 18.86
N LEU A 134 -15.90 -9.71 17.55
CA LEU A 134 -16.05 -10.89 16.69
C LEU A 134 -14.83 -11.84 16.73
N ASN A 135 -13.65 -11.39 17.18
CA ASN A 135 -12.38 -12.12 16.98
C ASN A 135 -11.65 -12.58 18.27
N HIS A 136 -12.36 -12.86 19.38
CA HIS A 136 -11.78 -13.37 20.65
C HIS A 136 -10.90 -14.65 20.48
N PRO A 137 -9.91 -14.95 21.35
CA PRO A 137 -9.50 -14.28 22.60
C PRO A 137 -8.07 -13.67 22.53
N CYS A 138 -7.83 -12.58 23.27
CA CYS A 138 -6.51 -11.99 23.50
C CYS A 138 -5.66 -11.84 22.22
N GLN A 139 -6.12 -11.07 21.22
CA GLN A 139 -5.26 -10.82 20.05
C GLN A 139 -4.04 -9.98 20.47
N TYR A 140 -3.02 -10.75 20.79
CA TYR A 140 -1.64 -10.51 21.14
C TYR A 140 -0.88 -9.55 20.20
N TRP A 141 -1.53 -8.92 19.22
CA TRP A 141 -0.86 -8.28 18.08
C TRP A 141 -1.42 -6.92 17.61
N ASN A 142 -2.63 -6.51 18.00
CA ASN A 142 -3.27 -5.31 17.40
C ASN A 142 -3.71 -4.23 18.41
N ALA A 143 -3.47 -4.44 19.70
CA ALA A 143 -3.83 -3.50 20.75
C ALA A 143 -2.65 -3.32 21.70
N GLY A 144 -1.91 -2.22 21.58
CA GLY A 144 -1.08 -1.77 22.69
C GLY A 144 -2.03 -1.32 23.79
N SER A 145 -2.29 -2.19 24.77
CA SER A 145 -3.16 -1.87 25.91
C SER A 145 -2.36 -1.83 27.19
N GLN A 146 -2.53 -0.77 27.98
CA GLN A 146 -1.94 -0.65 29.30
C GLN A 146 -3.02 -0.35 30.32
N THR A 147 -3.05 -1.12 31.40
CA THR A 147 -3.95 -0.88 32.53
C THR A 147 -3.25 -0.10 33.63
N PHE A 148 -4.01 0.72 34.35
CA PHE A 148 -3.52 1.45 35.50
C PHE A 148 -4.65 1.69 36.50
N THR A 149 -4.30 1.82 37.77
CA THR A 149 -5.22 2.16 38.86
C THR A 149 -4.67 3.41 39.52
N PRO A 150 -5.36 4.56 39.43
CA PRO A 150 -4.93 5.78 40.09
C PRO A 150 -4.87 5.59 41.60
N ASP A 151 -3.88 6.22 42.23
CA ASP A 151 -3.72 6.24 43.69
C ASP A 151 -4.56 7.31 44.39
N HIS A 152 -5.08 8.27 43.62
CA HIS A 152 -5.95 9.38 44.04
C HIS A 152 -6.99 9.66 42.96
N ASP A 153 -7.96 10.52 43.27
CA ASP A 153 -8.88 11.03 42.26
C ASP A 153 -8.16 12.07 41.38
N TYR A 154 -8.25 11.91 40.05
CA TYR A 154 -7.67 12.82 39.06
C TYR A 154 -8.73 13.29 38.07
N ASN A 155 -8.46 14.41 37.40
CA ASN A 155 -9.18 14.81 36.19
C ASN A 155 -8.23 14.72 35.00
N ALA A 156 -8.31 13.64 34.24
CA ALA A 156 -7.48 13.44 33.05
C ALA A 156 -7.95 14.35 31.93
N VAL A 157 -7.04 15.18 31.40
CA VAL A 157 -7.30 16.12 30.28
C VAL A 157 -6.57 15.71 29.00
N ALA A 158 -5.58 14.84 29.11
CA ALA A 158 -4.83 14.33 27.98
C ALA A 158 -4.18 13.00 28.33
N ILE A 159 -3.71 12.28 27.30
CA ILE A 159 -2.84 11.12 27.42
C ILE A 159 -1.63 11.34 26.52
N GLU A 160 -0.44 11.12 27.05
CA GLU A 160 0.78 11.06 26.25
C GLU A 160 1.18 9.60 26.03
N LEU A 161 1.47 9.24 24.78
CA LEU A 161 1.90 7.89 24.41
C LEU A 161 3.19 7.95 23.61
N VAL A 162 4.14 7.06 23.91
CA VAL A 162 5.28 6.81 23.03
C VAL A 162 4.78 5.98 21.85
N GLN A 163 4.66 6.62 20.70
CA GLN A 163 4.16 5.99 19.48
C GLN A 163 5.02 6.42 18.30
N SER A 164 5.22 5.51 17.35
CA SER A 164 5.98 5.81 16.15
C SER A 164 5.31 5.22 14.92
N GLN A 165 5.62 5.80 13.78
CA GLN A 165 5.27 5.26 12.48
C GLN A 165 5.81 3.84 12.33
N TYR A 166 4.96 2.88 11.99
CA TYR A 166 5.43 1.57 11.54
C TYR A 166 5.62 1.61 10.01
N PRO A 167 6.80 1.25 9.45
CA PRO A 167 7.09 1.46 8.04
C PRO A 167 6.13 0.76 7.08
N LYS A 168 5.51 -0.33 7.52
CA LYS A 168 4.62 -1.19 6.73
C LYS A 168 3.14 -1.11 7.12
N ARG A 169 2.77 -0.21 8.04
CA ARG A 169 1.38 -0.08 8.50
C ARG A 169 1.07 1.39 8.65
N LYS A 170 0.45 1.95 7.62
CA LYS A 170 0.06 3.36 7.57
C LYS A 170 -1.45 3.46 7.48
N GLY A 171 -2.05 4.31 8.30
CA GLY A 171 -3.50 4.49 8.28
C GLY A 171 -4.06 5.13 9.54
N PRO A 172 -5.39 5.25 9.60
CA PRO A 172 -6.09 5.76 10.77
C PRO A 172 -6.00 4.77 11.93
N PHE A 173 -5.90 5.33 13.13
CA PHE A 173 -5.94 4.61 14.39
C PHE A 173 -6.83 5.34 15.39
N VAL A 174 -7.20 4.63 16.45
CA VAL A 174 -7.97 5.18 17.56
C VAL A 174 -7.24 4.92 18.88
N VAL A 175 -7.17 5.94 19.72
CA VAL A 175 -6.73 5.84 21.12
C VAL A 175 -7.97 5.94 21.99
N LYS A 176 -8.15 4.99 22.92
CA LYS A 176 -9.28 4.91 23.83
C LYS A 176 -8.81 4.98 25.28
N LEU A 177 -9.50 5.76 26.10
CA LEU A 177 -9.44 5.70 27.57
C LEU A 177 -10.71 5.04 28.08
N GLN A 178 -10.55 3.98 28.86
CA GLN A 178 -11.63 3.09 29.23
C GLN A 178 -11.61 2.79 30.72
N GLU A 179 -12.78 2.66 31.33
CA GLU A 179 -12.96 2.09 32.66
C GLU A 179 -13.13 0.57 32.53
N LEU A 180 -12.36 -0.20 33.31
CA LEU A 180 -12.42 -1.65 33.29
C LEU A 180 -13.49 -2.15 34.26
N ALA A 181 -14.42 -2.96 33.78
CA ALA A 181 -15.40 -3.59 34.66
C ALA A 181 -14.73 -4.64 35.58
N ALA A 182 -15.39 -4.93 36.71
CA ALA A 182 -14.89 -5.85 37.73
C ALA A 182 -14.77 -7.32 37.26
N ASP A 183 -15.40 -7.67 36.14
CA ASP A 183 -15.37 -9.00 35.53
C ASP A 183 -14.11 -9.28 34.67
N GLY A 184 -13.19 -8.31 34.58
CA GLY A 184 -11.86 -8.48 33.98
C GLY A 184 -11.71 -7.84 32.60
N CYS A 185 -10.61 -8.18 31.91
CA CYS A 185 -10.04 -7.51 30.74
C CYS A 185 -10.94 -7.29 29.50
N TRP A 186 -12.23 -7.64 29.55
CA TRP A 186 -13.11 -7.74 28.37
C TRP A 186 -14.12 -6.60 28.30
N THR A 187 -14.80 -6.32 29.40
CA THR A 187 -15.87 -5.32 29.42
C THR A 187 -15.26 -3.98 29.83
N ALA A 188 -15.03 -3.10 28.86
CA ALA A 188 -14.61 -1.73 29.12
C ALA A 188 -15.72 -0.75 28.76
N ASN A 189 -15.98 0.21 29.64
CA ASN A 189 -16.75 1.38 29.28
C ASN A 189 -15.81 2.43 28.69
N THR A 190 -15.98 2.78 27.41
CA THR A 190 -15.17 3.82 26.76
C THR A 190 -15.57 5.19 27.30
N LEU A 191 -14.67 5.83 28.04
CA LEU A 191 -14.88 7.16 28.58
C LEU A 191 -14.57 8.22 27.51
N ARG A 192 -13.48 8.01 26.76
CA ARG A 192 -13.03 8.87 25.66
C ARG A 192 -12.35 8.08 24.56
N SER A 193 -12.44 8.63 23.35
CA SER A 193 -11.69 8.19 22.18
C SER A 193 -11.19 9.38 21.38
N VAL A 194 -10.00 9.23 20.79
CA VAL A 194 -9.39 10.19 19.88
C VAL A 194 -8.94 9.43 18.64
N ASN A 195 -9.31 9.93 17.47
CA ASN A 195 -8.84 9.40 16.20
C ASN A 195 -7.55 10.10 15.79
N GLY A 196 -6.60 9.34 15.25
CA GLY A 196 -5.36 9.86 14.69
C GLY A 196 -5.02 9.20 13.36
N ASN A 197 -4.02 9.73 12.66
CA ASN A 197 -3.43 9.08 11.49
C ASN A 197 -1.98 8.74 11.78
N SER A 198 -1.54 7.52 11.46
CA SER A 198 -0.17 7.13 11.78
C SER A 198 0.87 7.95 11.04
N LEU A 199 0.52 8.64 9.94
CA LEU A 199 1.39 9.62 9.29
C LEU A 199 1.72 10.84 10.15
N ASP A 200 0.88 11.16 11.14
CA ASP A 200 1.08 12.26 12.07
C ASP A 200 1.93 11.86 13.29
N LEU A 201 2.26 10.56 13.40
CA LEU A 201 3.12 10.07 14.47
C LEU A 201 4.60 10.37 14.18
N PRO A 202 5.43 10.45 15.23
CA PRO A 202 6.89 10.50 15.09
C PRO A 202 7.47 9.37 14.22
N GLU A 203 8.67 9.56 13.69
CA GLU A 203 9.34 8.58 12.82
C GLU A 203 9.56 7.24 13.53
N TRP A 204 9.71 6.16 12.76
CA TRP A 204 9.92 4.81 13.31
C TRP A 204 11.14 4.78 14.24
N LEU A 205 10.95 4.29 15.48
CA LEU A 205 11.99 4.22 16.53
C LEU A 205 12.49 5.57 17.08
N SER A 206 11.76 6.67 16.86
CA SER A 206 12.10 7.97 17.46
C SER A 206 11.93 8.03 18.98
N GLU A 207 11.15 7.11 19.58
CA GLU A 207 10.79 7.11 21.01
C GLU A 207 10.13 8.42 21.50
N ASP A 208 9.64 9.24 20.58
CA ASP A 208 8.99 10.51 20.88
C ASP A 208 7.58 10.30 21.47
N TRP A 209 7.22 11.18 22.40
CA TRP A 209 5.89 11.22 23.01
C TRP A 209 4.92 11.99 22.12
N HIS A 210 3.72 11.43 21.94
CA HIS A 210 2.62 12.07 21.23
C HIS A 210 1.47 12.34 22.21
N LEU A 211 1.00 13.60 22.24
CA LEU A 211 -0.04 14.07 23.15
C LEU A 211 -1.43 13.97 22.50
N TYR A 212 -2.37 13.36 23.21
CA TYR A 212 -3.78 13.26 22.85
C TYR A 212 -4.63 14.05 23.85
N GLU A 213 -5.06 15.24 23.48
CA GLU A 213 -5.93 16.09 24.31
C GLU A 213 -7.40 15.70 24.16
N PHE A 214 -8.16 15.76 25.25
CA PHE A 214 -9.60 15.50 25.25
C PHE A 214 -10.32 16.22 26.40
N ALA A 215 -11.65 16.29 26.32
CA ALA A 215 -12.47 16.86 27.39
C ALA A 215 -12.28 16.07 28.70
N ALA A 216 -12.08 16.80 29.80
CA ALA A 216 -11.72 16.25 31.11
C ALA A 216 -12.57 15.01 31.51
N VAL A 217 -11.88 13.99 32.02
CA VAL A 217 -12.46 12.72 32.48
C VAL A 217 -12.09 12.53 33.95
N PRO A 218 -13.08 12.39 34.86
CA PRO A 218 -12.79 12.04 36.25
C PRO A 218 -12.30 10.60 36.33
N LEU A 219 -11.13 10.41 36.94
CA LEU A 219 -10.55 9.13 37.28
C LEU A 219 -10.61 8.97 38.80
N LEU A 220 -11.24 7.90 39.27
CA LEU A 220 -11.47 7.65 40.68
C LEU A 220 -10.39 6.72 41.25
N ASN A 221 -9.99 6.98 42.48
CA ASN A 221 -9.10 6.12 43.25
C ASN A 221 -9.69 4.70 43.36
N GLY A 222 -8.83 3.70 43.13
CA GLY A 222 -9.19 2.28 43.26
C GLY A 222 -9.98 1.71 42.08
N VAL A 223 -10.31 2.53 41.06
CA VAL A 223 -10.90 2.05 39.81
C VAL A 223 -9.80 1.76 38.80
N THR A 224 -9.87 0.61 38.14
CA THR A 224 -8.90 0.23 37.11
C THR A 224 -9.32 0.78 35.77
N TYR A 225 -8.42 1.50 35.12
CA TYR A 225 -8.59 2.03 33.78
C TYR A 225 -7.68 1.31 32.79
N ARG A 226 -7.98 1.48 31.51
CA ARG A 226 -7.23 0.95 30.39
C ARG A 226 -7.07 2.02 29.32
N ILE A 227 -5.85 2.17 28.83
CA ILE A 227 -5.55 2.91 27.61
C ILE A 227 -5.33 1.89 26.50
N THR A 228 -5.95 2.10 25.35
CA THR A 228 -5.73 1.23 24.19
C THR A 228 -5.54 2.01 22.92
N ALA A 229 -4.53 1.65 22.13
CA ALA A 229 -4.32 2.18 20.78
C ALA A 229 -4.47 1.06 19.74
N HIS A 230 -5.31 1.29 18.72
CA HIS A 230 -5.58 0.32 17.67
C HIS A 230 -5.56 0.96 16.28
N THR A 231 -4.91 0.30 15.33
CA THR A 231 -5.09 0.60 13.91
C THR A 231 -6.47 0.16 13.46
N THR A 232 -7.17 1.03 12.74
CA THR A 232 -8.48 0.68 12.21
C THR A 232 -8.39 -0.44 11.15
N PRO A 233 -9.35 -1.39 11.13
CA PRO A 233 -9.34 -2.50 10.17
C PRO A 233 -9.45 -2.00 8.72
N GLY A 234 -8.78 -2.71 7.81
CA GLY A 234 -8.73 -2.36 6.38
C GLY A 234 -7.46 -1.61 5.94
N TRP A 235 -6.53 -1.33 6.87
CA TRP A 235 -5.31 -0.55 6.62
C TRP A 235 -4.01 -1.37 6.72
N TRP A 236 -4.07 -2.64 6.28
CA TRP A 236 -2.92 -3.52 6.20
C TRP A 236 -2.45 -3.63 4.74
N TYR A 237 -1.60 -2.69 4.30
CA TYR A 237 -0.91 -2.76 3.01
C TYR A 237 0.61 -2.73 3.22
#